data_AF-A0A9E3DIX2-F1
#
_entry.id   AF-A0A9E3DIX2-F1
#
_cell.length_a   1.000
_cell.length_b   1.000
_cell.length_c   1.000
_cell.angle_alpha   90.00
_cell.angle_beta   90.00
_cell.angle_gamma   90.00
#
_symmetry.space_group_name_H-M   'P 1'
#
loop_
_entity.id
_entity.type
_entity.pdbx_description
1 polymer ?
#
loop_
_entity_poly.entity_id
_entity_poly.type
_entity_poly.pdbx_seq_one_letter_code
_entity_poly.pdbx_strand_id
1 'polypeptide(L)'
;MSDVALPGSIEPALTKGPDLDKGFHPLTGIIYLGVVAAALLFVAYSIYSDVDATGTRVTSYLPYLLLFVALLIALGFEFVNGFHDTANAVATVIYTRSLPAHIAVVWSGMFNLFGVLLSTGAVAFGIVSLLPVELILQVGSSAGFAMVFALLIAAIIWNLGTWYLGLPASSSHTLIGSIIGVGVANAMLHGRSGTAGVDWEQATK
;
A
#
# COMPACT_ATOMS: atom_id res chain seq x y z
N MET A 1 -2.97 -62.63 22.63
CA MET A 1 -3.76 -61.59 23.31
C MET A 1 -4.63 -60.96 22.24
N SER A 2 -5.92 -61.23 22.30
CA SER A 2 -6.92 -60.73 21.35
C SER A 2 -7.24 -59.27 21.67
N ASP A 3 -7.07 -58.38 20.70
CA ASP A 3 -7.51 -56.99 20.80
C ASP A 3 -9.02 -56.94 20.98
N VAL A 4 -9.44 -56.60 22.19
CA VAL A 4 -10.83 -56.28 22.53
C VAL A 4 -11.09 -54.87 22.01
N ALA A 5 -11.79 -54.77 20.88
CA ALA A 5 -12.33 -53.52 20.40
C ALA A 5 -13.33 -52.97 21.43
N LEU A 6 -13.03 -51.82 22.03
CA LEU A 6 -13.90 -51.14 22.97
C LEU A 6 -15.18 -50.66 22.25
N PRO A 7 -16.38 -51.07 22.69
CA PRO A 7 -17.62 -50.56 22.11
C PRO A 7 -17.84 -49.13 22.61
N GLY A 8 -17.75 -48.16 21.69
CA GLY A 8 -18.09 -46.76 21.98
C GLY A 8 -17.02 -45.71 21.65
N SER A 9 -16.01 -46.02 20.83
CA SER A 9 -15.22 -44.95 20.22
C SER A 9 -16.13 -44.19 19.25
N ILE A 10 -16.65 -43.04 19.69
CA ILE A 10 -17.23 -42.06 18.78
C ILE A 10 -16.07 -41.62 17.89
N GLU A 11 -15.94 -42.25 16.72
CA GLU A 11 -15.09 -41.70 15.67
C GLU A 11 -15.59 -40.28 15.43
N PRO A 12 -14.75 -39.24 15.62
CA PRO A 12 -15.16 -37.91 15.24
C PRO A 12 -15.46 -37.98 13.75
N ALA A 13 -16.71 -37.68 13.37
CA ALA A 13 -17.08 -37.56 11.98
C ALA A 13 -16.13 -36.54 11.36
N LEU A 14 -15.12 -37.02 10.63
CA LEU A 14 -14.25 -36.20 9.80
C LEU A 14 -15.14 -35.66 8.70
N THR A 15 -15.81 -34.56 9.01
CA THR A 15 -16.52 -33.77 8.01
C THR A 15 -15.46 -33.36 7.00
N LYS A 16 -15.51 -34.00 5.82
CA LYS A 16 -14.68 -33.62 4.68
C LYS A 16 -14.93 -32.13 4.48
N GLY A 17 -13.90 -31.32 4.76
CA GLY A 17 -13.98 -29.87 4.62
C GLY A 17 -14.37 -29.49 3.18
N PRO A 18 -14.74 -28.23 2.94
CA PRO A 18 -14.98 -27.75 1.59
C PRO A 18 -13.81 -28.15 0.67
N ASP A 19 -14.12 -28.61 -0.53
CA ASP A 19 -13.12 -28.92 -1.54
C ASP A 19 -12.63 -27.61 -2.16
N LEU A 20 -11.41 -27.22 -1.79
CA LEU A 20 -10.82 -25.89 -1.98
C LEU A 20 -9.82 -25.87 -3.14
N ASP A 21 -9.63 -27.01 -3.82
CA ASP A 21 -8.65 -27.21 -4.89
C ASP A 21 -9.20 -26.88 -6.28
N LYS A 22 -10.41 -26.32 -6.38
CA LYS A 22 -10.94 -25.83 -7.65
C LYS A 22 -10.20 -24.56 -8.05
N GLY A 23 -9.49 -24.61 -9.18
CA GLY A 23 -8.79 -23.47 -9.76
C GLY A 23 -9.70 -22.26 -10.02
N PHE A 24 -9.08 -21.09 -10.13
CA PHE A 24 -9.77 -19.81 -10.33
C PHE A 24 -10.75 -19.86 -11.51
N HIS A 25 -12.00 -19.46 -11.29
CA HIS A 25 -12.95 -19.34 -12.39
C HIS A 25 -12.53 -18.16 -13.29
N PRO A 26 -12.40 -18.34 -14.62
CA PRO A 26 -11.88 -17.30 -15.52
C PRO A 26 -12.71 -16.01 -15.49
N LEU A 27 -14.02 -16.12 -15.22
CA LEU A 27 -14.90 -14.97 -15.01
C LEU A 27 -14.43 -14.07 -13.86
N THR A 28 -13.94 -14.64 -12.75
CA THR A 28 -13.47 -13.87 -11.60
C THR A 28 -12.24 -13.03 -11.98
N GLY A 29 -11.34 -13.60 -12.78
CA GLY A 29 -10.19 -12.87 -13.31
C GLY A 29 -10.61 -11.74 -14.26
N ILE A 30 -11.57 -11.98 -15.15
CA ILE A 30 -12.12 -10.97 -16.06
C ILE A 30 -12.79 -9.83 -15.28
N ILE A 31 -13.61 -10.14 -14.27
CA ILE A 31 -14.26 -9.14 -13.43
C ILE A 31 -13.21 -8.32 -12.68
N TYR A 32 -12.22 -8.97 -12.06
CA TYR A 32 -11.15 -8.29 -11.34
C TYR A 32 -10.37 -7.33 -12.25
N LEU A 33 -9.92 -7.79 -13.42
CA LEU A 33 -9.22 -6.94 -14.39
C LEU A 33 -10.11 -5.81 -14.91
N GLY A 34 -11.41 -6.07 -15.10
CA GLY A 34 -12.39 -5.07 -15.49
C GLY A 34 -12.54 -3.96 -14.45
N VAL A 35 -12.62 -4.30 -13.16
CA VAL A 35 -12.68 -3.33 -12.05
C VAL A 35 -11.39 -2.50 -11.99
N VAL A 36 -10.22 -3.13 -12.12
CA VAL A 36 -8.93 -2.41 -12.14
C VAL A 36 -8.86 -1.45 -13.33
N ALA A 37 -9.24 -1.88 -14.53
CA ALA A 37 -9.26 -1.03 -15.71
C ALA A 37 -10.23 0.16 -15.55
N ALA A 38 -11.43 -0.08 -15.01
CA ALA A 38 -12.39 0.97 -14.73
C ALA A 38 -11.86 1.99 -13.71
N ALA A 39 -11.18 1.53 -12.65
CA ALA A 39 -10.55 2.40 -11.66
C ALA A 39 -9.43 3.26 -12.29
N LEU A 40 -8.57 2.67 -13.12
CA LEU A 40 -7.53 3.41 -13.82
C LEU A 40 -8.10 4.45 -14.79
N LEU A 41 -9.17 4.12 -15.51
CA LEU A 41 -9.86 5.06 -16.39
C LEU A 41 -10.52 6.19 -15.61
N PHE A 42 -11.14 5.89 -14.47
CA PHE A 42 -11.71 6.90 -13.57
C PHE A 42 -10.63 7.85 -13.06
N VAL A 43 -9.48 7.33 -12.61
CA VAL A 43 -8.35 8.17 -12.16
C VAL A 43 -7.82 9.05 -13.30
N ALA A 44 -7.65 8.50 -14.50
CA ALA A 44 -7.22 9.28 -15.66
C ALA A 44 -8.23 10.40 -16.00
N TYR A 45 -9.53 10.10 -15.93
CA TYR A 45 -10.59 11.07 -16.13
C TYR A 45 -10.57 12.17 -15.04
N SER A 46 -10.45 11.80 -13.77
CA SER A 46 -10.36 12.76 -12.66
C SER A 46 -9.16 13.69 -12.76
N ILE A 47 -7.99 13.15 -13.11
CA ILE A 47 -6.78 13.98 -13.32
C ILE A 47 -7.02 14.96 -14.48
N TYR A 48 -7.62 14.49 -15.58
CA TYR A 48 -7.94 15.36 -16.70
C TYR A 48 -8.92 16.47 -16.31
N SER A 49 -9.99 16.15 -15.57
CA SER A 49 -10.99 17.13 -15.14
C SER A 49 -10.42 18.15 -14.16
N ASP A 50 -9.54 17.73 -13.24
CA ASP A 50 -8.92 18.62 -12.26
C ASP A 50 -7.96 19.59 -12.94
N VAL A 51 -7.18 19.10 -13.91
CA VAL A 51 -6.27 19.91 -14.71
C VAL A 51 -7.02 20.95 -15.54
N ASP A 52 -8.11 20.55 -16.22
CA ASP A 52 -8.93 21.46 -17.03
C ASP A 52 -9.55 22.56 -16.16
N ALA A 53 -10.04 22.19 -14.96
CA ALA A 53 -10.57 23.12 -13.97
C ALA A 53 -9.53 24.14 -13.46
N THR A 54 -8.22 23.84 -13.57
CA THR A 54 -7.14 24.73 -13.11
C THR A 54 -6.84 25.87 -14.10
N GLY A 55 -7.42 25.87 -15.31
CA GLY A 55 -7.28 26.95 -16.30
C GLY A 55 -5.83 27.21 -16.77
N THR A 56 -4.91 26.27 -16.50
CA THR A 56 -3.49 26.42 -16.79
C THR A 56 -3.23 26.06 -18.25
N ARG A 57 -2.63 26.97 -19.04
CA ARG A 57 -2.28 26.66 -20.43
C ARG A 57 -1.21 25.58 -20.46
N VAL A 58 -1.59 24.39 -20.92
CA VAL A 58 -0.72 23.23 -21.06
C VAL A 58 0.26 23.46 -22.20
N THR A 59 1.44 24.00 -21.89
CA THR A 59 2.50 24.24 -22.87
C THR A 59 3.44 23.04 -23.04
N SER A 60 3.39 22.04 -22.13
CA SER A 60 4.27 20.87 -22.15
C SER A 60 3.61 19.62 -21.58
N TYR A 61 3.86 18.47 -22.22
CA TYR A 61 3.38 17.14 -21.78
C TYR A 61 4.22 16.53 -20.65
N LEU A 62 5.41 17.08 -20.37
CA LEU A 62 6.35 16.52 -19.41
C LEU A 62 5.79 16.39 -17.98
N PRO A 63 5.09 17.38 -17.41
CA PRO A 63 4.51 17.26 -16.07
C PRO A 63 3.49 16.12 -15.96
N TYR A 64 2.71 15.87 -17.02
CA TYR A 64 1.74 14.77 -17.06
C TYR A 64 2.41 13.41 -17.05
N LEU A 65 3.50 13.27 -17.82
CA LEU A 65 4.28 12.04 -17.83
C LEU A 65 4.87 11.77 -16.44
N LEU A 66 5.46 12.79 -15.81
CA LEU A 66 6.03 12.67 -14.46
C LEU A 66 4.97 12.35 -13.40
N LEU A 67 3.78 12.99 -13.49
CA LEU A 67 2.66 12.69 -12.62
C LEU A 67 2.16 11.25 -12.79
N PHE A 68 2.04 10.79 -14.03
CA PHE A 68 1.65 9.41 -14.34
C PHE A 68 2.66 8.40 -13.78
N VAL A 69 3.96 8.67 -13.95
CA VAL A 69 5.02 7.82 -13.37
C VAL A 69 4.98 7.84 -11.84
N ALA A 70 4.77 9.01 -11.21
CA ALA A 70 4.63 9.13 -9.76
C ALA A 70 3.43 8.34 -9.24
N LEU A 71 2.30 8.40 -9.94
CA LEU A 71 1.11 7.61 -9.62
C LEU A 71 1.39 6.11 -9.71
N LEU A 72 2.08 5.64 -10.76
CA LEU A 72 2.45 4.24 -10.89
C LEU A 72 3.35 3.76 -9.74
N ILE A 73 4.31 4.59 -9.32
CA ILE A 73 5.19 4.27 -8.20
C ILE A 73 4.38 4.24 -6.89
N ALA A 74 3.50 5.21 -6.67
CA ALA A 74 2.61 5.24 -5.49
C ALA A 74 1.70 4.01 -5.43
N LEU A 75 1.09 3.62 -6.55
CA LEU A 75 0.30 2.38 -6.65
C LEU A 75 1.17 1.14 -6.38
N GLY A 76 2.43 1.15 -6.83
CA GLY A 76 3.40 0.11 -6.51
C GLY A 76 3.69 0.03 -5.00
N PHE A 77 3.85 1.17 -4.32
CA PHE A 77 4.02 1.23 -2.87
C PHE A 77 2.80 0.67 -2.13
N GLU A 78 1.59 1.09 -2.50
CA GLU A 78 0.34 0.57 -1.92
C GLU A 78 0.19 -0.94 -2.12
N PHE A 79 0.58 -1.45 -3.29
CA PHE A 79 0.58 -2.89 -3.56
C PHE A 79 1.53 -3.64 -2.63
N VAL A 80 2.76 -3.13 -2.44
CA VAL A 80 3.73 -3.74 -1.52
C VAL A 80 3.24 -3.67 -0.07
N ASN A 81 2.63 -2.56 0.34
CA ASN A 81 2.01 -2.44 1.67
C ASN A 81 0.93 -3.50 1.88
N GLY A 82 0.07 -3.69 0.87
CA GLY A 82 -0.99 -4.70 0.89
C GLY A 82 -0.47 -6.12 1.16
N PHE A 83 0.73 -6.47 0.67
CA PHE A 83 1.33 -7.78 0.98
C PHE A 83 1.69 -7.95 2.45
N HIS A 84 2.33 -6.94 3.04
CA HIS A 84 2.70 -6.96 4.46
C HIS A 84 1.46 -7.02 5.36
N ASP A 85 0.45 -6.19 5.07
CA ASP A 85 -0.78 -6.12 5.86
C ASP A 85 -1.61 -7.39 5.70
N THR A 86 -1.67 -7.95 4.49
CA THR A 86 -2.34 -9.23 4.25
C THR A 86 -1.66 -10.34 5.03
N ALA A 87 -0.34 -10.46 4.96
CA ALA A 87 0.41 -11.50 5.68
C ALA A 87 0.14 -11.44 7.19
N ASN A 88 0.14 -10.24 7.77
CA ASN A 88 -0.16 -10.03 9.19
C ASN A 88 -1.60 -10.43 9.55
N ALA A 89 -2.57 -10.08 8.70
CA ALA A 89 -3.99 -10.35 8.96
C ALA A 89 -4.37 -11.83 8.79
N VAL A 90 -3.80 -12.53 7.80
CA VAL A 90 -4.22 -13.89 7.44
C VAL A 90 -3.43 -15.00 8.16
N ALA A 91 -2.27 -14.69 8.72
CA ALA A 91 -1.39 -15.71 9.33
C ALA A 91 -2.09 -16.56 10.39
N THR A 92 -2.87 -15.93 11.28
CA THR A 92 -3.54 -16.63 12.39
C THR A 92 -4.66 -17.55 11.90
N VAL A 93 -5.52 -17.07 10.99
CA VAL A 93 -6.67 -17.84 10.47
C VAL A 93 -6.22 -19.01 9.59
N ILE A 94 -5.15 -18.84 8.83
CA ILE A 94 -4.56 -19.92 8.03
C ILE A 94 -3.86 -20.94 8.94
N TYR A 95 -3.06 -20.48 9.91
CA TYR A 95 -2.33 -21.36 10.82
C TYR A 95 -3.27 -22.21 11.70
N THR A 96 -4.34 -21.60 12.20
CA THR A 96 -5.39 -22.29 12.99
C THR A 96 -6.35 -23.11 12.14
N ARG A 97 -6.21 -23.09 10.80
CA ARG A 97 -7.10 -23.75 9.83
C ARG A 97 -8.58 -23.36 9.99
N SER A 98 -8.84 -22.16 10.48
CA SER A 98 -10.20 -21.63 10.62
C SER A 98 -10.77 -21.13 9.29
N LEU A 99 -9.90 -20.72 8.36
CA LEU A 99 -10.30 -20.28 7.02
C LEU A 99 -9.30 -20.74 5.95
N PRO A 100 -9.75 -21.12 4.74
CA PRO A 100 -8.86 -21.41 3.62
C PRO A 100 -8.04 -20.18 3.19
N ALA A 101 -6.79 -20.41 2.79
CA ALA A 101 -5.84 -19.33 2.46
C ALA A 101 -6.36 -18.37 1.38
N HIS A 102 -6.96 -18.89 0.31
CA HIS A 102 -7.47 -18.04 -0.77
C HIS A 102 -8.63 -17.14 -0.31
N ILE A 103 -9.53 -17.66 0.53
CA ILE A 103 -10.64 -16.86 1.09
C ILE A 103 -10.09 -15.84 2.07
N ALA A 104 -9.07 -16.20 2.87
CA ALA A 104 -8.46 -15.31 3.86
C ALA A 104 -7.83 -14.09 3.19
N VAL A 105 -7.10 -14.30 2.09
CA VAL A 105 -6.48 -13.22 1.31
C VAL A 105 -7.54 -12.31 0.70
N VAL A 106 -8.62 -12.88 0.13
CA VAL A 106 -9.73 -12.08 -0.43
C VAL A 106 -10.39 -11.23 0.64
N TRP A 107 -10.71 -11.80 1.81
CA TRP A 107 -11.28 -11.04 2.93
C TRP A 107 -10.33 -9.95 3.41
N SER A 108 -9.03 -10.25 3.56
CA SER A 108 -8.04 -9.27 3.96
C SER A 108 -7.99 -8.09 2.99
N GLY A 109 -7.99 -8.34 1.68
CA GLY A 109 -8.06 -7.28 0.66
C GLY A 109 -9.35 -6.46 0.74
N MET A 110 -10.51 -7.11 0.90
CA MET A 110 -11.80 -6.43 1.04
C MET A 110 -11.86 -5.53 2.28
N PHE A 111 -11.39 -6.02 3.43
CA PHE A 111 -11.37 -5.25 4.67
C PHE A 111 -10.30 -4.15 4.66
N ASN A 112 -9.18 -4.32 3.96
CA ASN A 112 -8.23 -3.23 3.70
C ASN A 112 -8.90 -2.10 2.89
N LEU A 113 -9.64 -2.45 1.84
CA LEU A 113 -10.39 -1.47 1.04
C LEU A 113 -11.46 -0.76 1.89
N PHE A 114 -12.25 -1.50 2.67
CA PHE A 114 -13.23 -0.90 3.58
C PHE A 114 -12.57 -0.03 4.64
N GLY A 115 -11.40 -0.41 5.14
CA GLY A 115 -10.61 0.40 6.05
C GLY A 115 -10.33 1.78 5.47
N VAL A 116 -9.89 1.86 4.21
CA VAL A 116 -9.66 3.15 3.53
C VAL A 116 -10.97 3.90 3.27
N LEU A 117 -12.02 3.23 2.77
CA LEU A 117 -13.31 3.87 2.43
C LEU A 117 -14.07 4.41 3.65
N LEU A 118 -13.92 3.77 4.80
CA LEU A 118 -14.56 4.17 6.06
C LEU A 118 -13.66 5.04 6.95
N SER A 119 -12.39 5.20 6.58
CA SER A 119 -11.43 6.01 7.33
C SER A 119 -11.83 7.49 7.28
N THR A 120 -11.54 8.20 8.37
CA THR A 120 -11.79 9.64 8.51
C THR A 120 -10.77 10.51 7.77
N GLY A 121 -9.80 9.90 7.07
CA GLY A 121 -8.70 10.60 6.39
C GLY A 121 -7.64 11.15 7.34
N ALA A 122 -7.79 11.00 8.66
CA ALA A 122 -6.87 11.56 9.66
C ALA A 122 -5.41 11.10 9.47
N VAL A 123 -5.21 9.82 9.09
CA VAL A 123 -3.87 9.28 8.80
C VAL A 123 -3.27 9.93 7.55
N ALA A 124 -4.08 10.12 6.51
CA ALA A 124 -3.63 10.79 5.29
C ALA A 124 -3.22 12.25 5.58
N PHE A 125 -4.01 12.97 6.37
CA PHE A 125 -3.65 14.33 6.81
C PHE A 125 -2.37 14.34 7.65
N GLY A 126 -2.19 13.37 8.55
CA GLY A 126 -0.97 13.24 9.34
C GLY A 126 0.28 13.03 8.47
N ILE A 127 0.20 12.16 7.47
CA ILE A 127 1.29 11.93 6.52
C ILE A 127 1.58 13.19 5.69
N VAL A 128 0.54 13.87 5.19
CA VAL A 128 0.71 15.12 4.41
C VAL A 128 1.39 16.20 5.25
N SER A 129 1.03 16.33 6.52
CA SER A 129 1.66 17.31 7.42
C SER A 129 3.12 17.01 7.76
N LEU A 130 3.57 15.77 7.60
CA LEU A 130 4.98 15.41 7.75
C LEU A 130 5.81 15.74 6.50
N LEU A 131 5.18 16.02 5.36
CA LEU A 131 5.91 16.31 4.12
C LEU A 131 6.73 17.61 4.27
N PRO A 132 7.94 17.66 3.71
CA PRO A 132 8.75 18.88 3.73
C PRO A 132 7.98 20.04 3.12
N VAL A 133 7.99 21.20 3.76
CA VAL A 133 7.29 22.39 3.26
C VAL A 133 7.78 22.75 1.85
N GLU A 134 9.06 22.52 1.55
CA GLU A 134 9.61 22.69 0.21
C GLU A 134 8.96 21.77 -0.83
N LEU A 135 8.55 20.56 -0.46
CA LEU A 135 7.80 19.66 -1.34
C LEU A 135 6.45 20.28 -1.71
N ILE A 136 5.78 20.92 -0.74
CA ILE A 136 4.48 21.57 -0.90
C ILE A 136 4.61 22.88 -1.71
N LEU A 137 5.69 23.64 -1.49
CA LEU A 137 5.94 24.90 -2.19
C LEU A 137 6.48 24.72 -3.59
N GLN A 138 7.16 23.60 -3.88
CA GLN A 138 7.79 23.31 -5.16
C GLN A 138 7.05 22.24 -5.98
N VAL A 139 5.76 22.02 -5.70
CA VAL A 139 4.90 21.12 -6.47
C VAL A 139 4.93 21.51 -7.95
N GLY A 140 5.24 20.54 -8.82
CA GLY A 140 5.34 20.75 -10.26
C GLY A 140 6.70 21.25 -10.77
N SER A 141 7.67 21.48 -9.88
CA SER A 141 9.07 21.72 -10.25
C SER A 141 9.87 20.42 -10.36
N SER A 142 11.02 20.46 -11.04
CA SER A 142 11.94 19.33 -11.12
C SER A 142 12.42 18.85 -9.75
N ALA A 143 12.62 19.75 -8.80
CA ALA A 143 13.04 19.43 -7.44
C ALA A 143 11.92 18.75 -6.64
N GLY A 144 10.68 19.22 -6.80
CA GLY A 144 9.49 18.58 -6.22
C GLY A 144 9.33 17.13 -6.67
N PHE A 145 9.42 16.87 -7.98
CA PHE A 145 9.35 15.51 -8.52
C PHE A 145 10.49 14.62 -8.03
N ALA A 146 11.73 15.15 -7.98
CA ALA A 146 12.88 14.39 -7.47
C ALA A 146 12.69 13.94 -6.02
N MET A 147 12.14 14.82 -5.17
CA MET A 147 11.83 14.49 -3.78
C MET A 147 10.74 13.41 -3.66
N VAL A 148 9.63 13.51 -4.41
CA VAL A 148 8.57 12.48 -4.42
C VAL A 148 9.11 11.14 -4.89
N PHE A 149 9.91 11.11 -5.95
CA PHE A 149 10.49 9.84 -6.41
C PHE A 149 11.46 9.26 -5.40
N ALA A 150 12.33 10.09 -4.80
CA ALA A 150 13.29 9.64 -3.80
C ALA A 150 12.61 9.01 -2.59
N LEU A 151 11.56 9.65 -2.03
CA LEU A 151 10.88 9.12 -0.84
C LEU A 151 10.14 7.81 -1.18
N LEU A 152 9.41 7.74 -2.29
CA LEU A 152 8.64 6.55 -2.66
C LEU A 152 9.54 5.37 -3.02
N ILE A 153 10.61 5.61 -3.80
CA ILE A 153 11.55 4.55 -4.18
C ILE A 153 12.26 4.00 -2.94
N ALA A 154 12.71 4.88 -2.03
CA ALA A 154 13.34 4.45 -0.78
C ALA A 154 12.38 3.58 0.06
N ALA A 155 11.12 4.01 0.19
CA ALA A 155 10.11 3.27 0.93
C ALA A 155 9.81 1.90 0.30
N ILE A 156 9.67 1.83 -1.02
CA ILE A 156 9.41 0.58 -1.76
C ILE A 156 10.59 -0.38 -1.62
N ILE A 157 11.83 0.09 -1.84
CA ILE A 157 13.03 -0.75 -1.74
C ILE A 157 13.12 -1.36 -0.35
N TRP A 158 12.89 -0.57 0.69
CA TRP A 158 12.94 -1.07 2.06
C TRP A 158 11.83 -2.07 2.34
N ASN A 159 10.59 -1.78 1.96
CA ASN A 159 9.45 -2.70 2.14
C ASN A 159 9.63 -4.02 1.38
N LEU A 160 10.15 -3.99 0.15
CA LEU A 160 10.46 -5.21 -0.60
C LEU A 160 11.64 -5.96 0.02
N GLY A 161 12.65 -5.24 0.51
CA GLY A 161 13.80 -5.83 1.19
C GLY A 161 13.42 -6.56 2.47
N THR A 162 12.59 -5.96 3.32
CA THR A 162 12.12 -6.60 4.55
C THR A 162 11.21 -7.78 4.26
N TRP A 163 10.34 -7.67 3.25
CA TRP A 163 9.53 -8.79 2.77
C TRP A 163 10.39 -9.95 2.28
N TYR A 164 11.39 -9.69 1.44
CA TYR A 164 12.30 -10.71 0.91
C TYR A 164 13.07 -11.42 2.02
N LEU A 165 13.43 -10.70 3.09
CA LEU A 165 14.11 -11.25 4.26
C LEU A 165 13.15 -11.86 5.31
N GLY A 166 11.83 -11.81 5.09
CA GLY A 166 10.83 -12.31 6.02
C GLY A 166 10.78 -11.55 7.35
N LEU A 167 11.25 -10.30 7.37
CA LEU A 167 11.26 -9.46 8.56
C LEU A 167 9.90 -8.77 8.74
N PRO A 168 9.25 -8.90 9.90
CA PRO A 168 8.03 -8.13 10.18
C PRO A 168 8.41 -6.65 10.27
N ALA A 169 7.94 -5.86 9.31
CA ALA A 169 8.24 -4.43 9.21
C ALA A 169 6.95 -3.61 9.07
N SER A 170 6.98 -2.37 9.57
CA SER A 170 5.86 -1.44 9.45
C SER A 170 6.03 -0.54 8.22
N SER A 171 5.11 -0.65 7.28
CA SER A 171 5.09 0.20 6.08
C SER A 171 4.93 1.69 6.39
N SER A 172 4.14 2.04 7.42
CA SER A 172 3.95 3.43 7.84
C SER A 172 5.24 4.06 8.37
N HIS A 173 6.00 3.32 9.20
CA HIS A 173 7.31 3.79 9.68
C HIS A 173 8.32 3.91 8.54
N THR A 174 8.27 3.00 7.57
CA THR A 174 9.10 3.07 6.36
C THR A 174 8.80 4.34 5.56
N LEU A 175 7.53 4.69 5.39
CA LEU A 175 7.12 5.92 4.72
C LEU A 175 7.55 7.16 5.49
N ILE A 176 7.27 7.24 6.79
CA ILE A 176 7.69 8.36 7.65
C ILE A 176 9.23 8.53 7.62
N GLY A 177 9.97 7.43 7.72
CA GLY A 177 11.44 7.44 7.64
C GLY A 177 11.94 7.98 6.29
N SER A 178 11.29 7.61 5.18
CA SER A 178 11.62 8.14 3.85
C SER A 178 11.34 9.63 3.72
N ILE A 179 10.25 10.13 4.31
CA ILE A 179 9.87 11.54 4.33
C ILE A 179 10.92 12.36 5.11
N ILE A 180 11.28 11.90 6.31
CA ILE A 180 12.33 12.52 7.13
C ILE A 180 13.67 12.51 6.38
N GLY A 181 14.04 11.39 5.76
CA GLY A 181 15.29 11.24 5.02
C GLY A 181 15.41 12.23 3.85
N VAL A 182 14.34 12.38 3.07
CA VAL A 182 14.30 13.36 1.97
C VAL A 182 14.31 14.79 2.50
N GLY A 183 13.59 15.09 3.59
CA GLY A 183 13.60 16.41 4.23
C GLY A 183 15.00 16.83 4.71
N VAL A 184 15.72 15.92 5.37
CA VAL A 184 17.11 16.13 5.80
C VAL A 184 18.04 16.31 4.61
N ALA A 185 17.98 15.43 3.61
CA ALA A 185 18.82 15.52 2.42
C ALA A 185 18.60 16.85 1.67
N ASN A 186 17.34 17.28 1.55
CA ASN A 186 16.98 18.56 0.94
C ASN A 186 17.53 19.75 1.73
N ALA A 187 17.44 19.73 3.06
CA ALA A 187 17.99 20.77 3.93
C ALA A 187 19.51 20.89 3.80
N MET A 188 20.23 19.75 3.74
CA MET A 188 21.67 19.70 3.56
C MET A 188 22.12 20.28 2.20
N LEU A 189 21.38 19.97 1.13
CA LEU A 189 21.70 20.46 -0.22
C LEU A 189 21.48 21.97 -0.38
N HIS A 190 20.54 22.57 0.36
CA HIS A 190 20.17 23.98 0.25
C HIS A 190 20.74 24.87 1.37
N GLY A 191 21.69 24.36 2.15
CA GLY A 191 22.44 25.16 3.15
C GLY A 191 21.64 25.62 4.37
N ARG A 192 20.46 25.04 4.61
CA ARG A 192 19.73 25.22 5.88
C ARG A 192 20.36 24.30 6.93
N SER A 193 20.13 24.53 8.23
CA SER A 193 20.58 23.55 9.24
C SER A 193 20.03 22.18 8.84
N GLY A 194 20.82 21.11 8.93
CA GLY A 194 20.46 19.79 8.37
C GLY A 194 19.15 19.19 8.90
N THR A 195 18.58 19.79 9.94
CA THR A 195 17.29 19.44 10.53
C THR A 195 16.14 20.37 10.09
N ALA A 196 16.38 21.54 9.50
CA ALA A 196 15.34 22.54 9.21
C ALA A 196 14.33 22.15 8.11
N GLY A 197 14.56 21.04 7.39
CA GLY A 197 13.65 20.53 6.35
C GLY A 197 12.60 19.55 6.85
N VAL A 198 12.54 19.30 8.16
CA VAL A 198 11.59 18.36 8.79
C VAL A 198 10.80 19.07 9.87
N ASP A 199 9.48 18.86 9.90
CA ASP A 199 8.64 19.30 11.00
C ASP A 199 8.83 18.38 12.21
N TRP A 200 9.73 18.77 13.11
CA TRP A 200 10.07 17.99 14.30
C TRP A 200 8.94 17.95 15.33
N GLU A 201 8.05 18.93 15.34
CA GLU A 201 6.91 18.93 16.27
C GLU A 201 5.88 17.87 15.86
N GLN A 202 5.73 17.67 14.55
CA GLN A 202 4.90 16.61 13.99
C GLN A 202 5.56 15.24 14.10
N ALA A 203 6.89 15.14 13.88
CA ALA A 203 7.63 13.87 13.90
C ALA A 203 7.77 13.24 15.30
N THR A 204 7.61 14.02 16.37
CA THR A 204 7.69 13.53 17.76
C THR A 204 6.33 13.16 18.38
N LYS A 205 5.22 13.34 17.65
CA LYS A 205 3.87 12.91 18.05
C LYS A 205 3.63 11.44 17.72
#